data_AF-A0A520VXH8-F1
#
_entry.id   AF-A0A520VXH8-F1
#
_cell.length_a   1.000
_cell.length_b   1.000
_cell.length_c   1.000
_cell.angle_alpha   90.00
_cell.angle_beta   90.00
_cell.angle_gamma   90.00
#
_symmetry.space_group_name_H-M   'P 1'
#
loop_
_entity.id
_entity.type
_entity.pdbx_description
1 polymer ?
#
loop_
_entity_poly.entity_id
_entity_poly.type
_entity_poly.pdbx_seq_one_letter_code
_entity_poly.pdbx_strand_id
1 'polypeptide(L)'
;MTNFKHSGISAKLIKILSNDHQIYQEVDGLQNIVYWKISDKEFYSIETYKDKKSHDEKNLIIKNLIEDYISKYLVKLPRIVAGEIVWEHSK
;
A
#
# COMPACT_ATOMS: atom_id res chain seq x y z
N MET A 1 6.25 3.12 1.24
CA MET A 1 6.26 1.69 1.60
C MET A 1 5.45 1.46 2.88
N THR A 2 4.59 0.45 2.88
CA THR A 2 3.68 0.12 3.98
C THR A 2 3.80 -1.35 4.34
N ASN A 3 4.12 -1.68 5.60
CA ASN A 3 4.20 -3.07 6.08
C ASN A 3 2.88 -3.54 6.68
N PHE A 4 2.34 -4.64 6.17
CA PHE A 4 1.11 -5.27 6.66
C PHE A 4 1.42 -6.58 7.36
N LYS A 5 1.23 -6.64 8.68
CA LYS A 5 1.19 -7.88 9.47
C LYS A 5 -0.26 -8.25 9.76
N HIS A 6 -0.68 -9.45 9.41
CA HIS A 6 -2.08 -9.82 9.40
C HIS A 6 -2.33 -11.25 9.88
N SER A 7 -3.54 -11.51 10.38
CA SER A 7 -4.02 -12.85 10.73
C SER A 7 -4.67 -13.57 9.54
N GLY A 8 -5.02 -12.84 8.48
CA GLY A 8 -5.70 -13.35 7.28
C GLY A 8 -4.82 -14.13 6.28
N ILE A 9 -5.28 -14.25 5.04
CA ILE A 9 -4.56 -14.85 3.91
C ILE A 9 -4.02 -13.74 3.03
N SER A 10 -2.69 -13.64 2.84
CA SER A 10 -2.06 -12.51 2.13
C SER A 10 -2.65 -12.32 0.73
N ALA A 11 -2.83 -13.40 -0.03
CA ALA A 11 -3.39 -13.32 -1.38
C ALA A 11 -4.82 -12.72 -1.41
N LYS A 12 -5.65 -13.01 -0.40
CA LYS A 12 -7.00 -12.42 -0.31
C LYS A 12 -6.93 -10.93 0.03
N LEU A 13 -6.07 -10.55 0.97
CA LEU A 13 -5.91 -9.16 1.37
C LEU A 13 -5.30 -8.31 0.25
N ILE A 14 -4.27 -8.83 -0.42
CA ILE A 14 -3.68 -8.19 -1.60
C ILE A 14 -4.74 -8.06 -2.70
N LYS A 15 -5.56 -9.09 -2.94
CA LYS A 15 -6.64 -9.01 -3.93
C LYS A 15 -7.69 -7.94 -3.59
N ILE A 16 -8.08 -7.80 -2.32
CA ILE A 16 -8.98 -6.73 -1.87
C ILE A 16 -8.35 -5.37 -2.18
N LEU A 17 -7.08 -5.18 -1.78
CA LEU A 17 -6.36 -3.93 -2.00
C LEU A 17 -6.14 -3.65 -3.49
N SER A 18 -5.83 -4.65 -4.33
CA SER A 18 -5.50 -4.47 -5.75
C SER A 18 -6.72 -4.33 -6.65
N ASN A 19 -7.86 -4.94 -6.29
CA ASN A 19 -9.07 -4.89 -7.12
C ASN A 19 -9.85 -3.61 -6.96
N ASP A 20 -9.59 -2.85 -5.90
CA ASP A 20 -10.31 -1.61 -5.65
C ASP A 20 -9.66 -0.46 -6.44
N HIS A 21 -9.99 -0.44 -7.74
CA HIS A 21 -9.51 0.55 -8.68
C HIS A 21 -9.84 2.00 -8.25
N GLN A 22 -10.89 2.22 -7.45
CA GLN A 22 -11.25 3.57 -6.98
C GLN A 22 -10.19 4.16 -6.03
N ILE A 23 -9.60 3.34 -5.17
CA ILE A 23 -8.58 3.78 -4.19
C ILE A 23 -7.37 4.45 -4.86
N TYR A 24 -7.03 3.98 -6.06
CA TYR A 24 -5.80 4.36 -6.75
C TYR A 24 -6.03 5.22 -7.98
N GLN A 25 -7.23 5.17 -8.59
CA GLN A 25 -7.59 6.05 -9.71
C GLN A 25 -7.86 7.50 -9.28
N GLU A 26 -8.22 7.72 -8.02
CA GLU A 26 -8.40 9.09 -7.47
C GLU A 26 -7.07 9.77 -7.13
N VAL A 27 -5.96 9.03 -7.12
CA VAL A 27 -4.66 9.56 -6.73
C VAL A 27 -3.89 10.01 -7.97
N ASP A 28 -3.99 11.30 -8.28
CA ASP A 28 -3.17 11.91 -9.33
C ASP A 28 -1.68 11.71 -9.02
N GLY A 29 -0.92 11.29 -10.02
CA GLY A 29 0.52 11.05 -9.89
C GLY A 29 0.95 9.71 -9.28
N LEU A 30 0.05 8.76 -8.98
CA LEU A 30 0.45 7.37 -8.71
C LEU A 30 1.05 6.74 -9.98
N GLN A 31 2.26 6.19 -9.89
CA GLN A 31 2.95 5.59 -11.04
C GLN A 31 2.96 4.06 -10.99
N ASN A 32 3.23 3.48 -9.83
CA ASN A 32 3.32 2.04 -9.67
C ASN A 32 2.91 1.60 -8.26
N ILE A 33 2.45 0.35 -8.15
CA ILE A 33 2.23 -0.34 -6.88
C ILE A 33 2.78 -1.75 -6.99
N VAL A 34 3.67 -2.10 -6.07
CA VAL A 34 4.20 -3.44 -5.92
C VAL A 34 3.77 -4.02 -4.58
N TYR A 35 3.13 -5.18 -4.62
CA TYR A 35 2.87 -5.97 -3.41
C TYR A 35 3.93 -7.06 -3.27
N TRP A 36 4.74 -6.97 -2.21
CA TRP A 36 5.79 -7.94 -1.93
C TRP A 36 5.42 -8.82 -0.74
N LYS A 37 5.07 -10.08 -1.00
CA LYS A 37 4.83 -11.07 0.04
C LYS A 37 6.13 -11.46 0.74
N ILE A 38 6.18 -11.33 2.06
CA ILE A 38 7.32 -11.72 2.90
C ILE A 38 7.07 -13.10 3.53
N SER A 39 5.85 -13.34 3.99
CA SER A 39 5.39 -14.63 4.51
C SER A 39 3.88 -14.78 4.29
N ASP A 40 3.29 -15.89 4.76
CA ASP A 40 1.83 -16.08 4.72
C ASP A 40 1.02 -15.09 5.57
N LYS A 41 1.71 -14.33 6.44
CA LYS A 41 1.11 -13.39 7.40
C LYS A 41 1.71 -11.98 7.32
N GLU A 42 2.59 -11.75 6.35
CA GLU A 42 3.29 -10.47 6.21
C GLU A 42 3.57 -10.14 4.74
N PHE A 43 3.26 -8.90 4.35
CA PHE A 43 3.61 -8.36 3.04
C PHE A 43 3.84 -6.85 3.10
N TYR A 44 4.53 -6.31 2.10
CA TYR A 44 4.68 -4.88 1.87
C TYR A 44 3.81 -4.43 0.69
N SER A 45 3.24 -3.23 0.80
CA SER A 45 2.86 -2.41 -0.35
C SER A 45 3.94 -1.37 -0.59
N ILE A 46 4.37 -1.23 -1.84
CA ILE A 46 5.36 -0.25 -2.26
C ILE A 46 4.73 0.54 -3.38
N GLU A 47 4.24 1.72 -3.04
CA GLU A 47 3.66 2.67 -3.99
C GLU A 47 4.70 3.72 -4.39
N THR A 48 4.77 4.02 -5.69
CA THR A 48 5.62 5.08 -6.24
C THR A 48 4.77 6.20 -6.81
N TYR A 49 5.20 7.44 -6.56
CA TYR A 49 4.48 8.65 -6.95
C TYR A 49 5.39 9.55 -7.75
N LYS A 50 4.78 10.33 -8.65
CA LYS A 50 5.45 11.34 -9.46
C LYS A 50 6.11 12.42 -8.61
N ASP A 51 5.47 12.81 -7.50
CA ASP A 51 5.97 13.84 -6.61
C ASP A 51 5.47 13.63 -5.17
N LYS A 52 6.05 14.41 -4.25
CA LYS A 52 5.73 14.36 -2.82
C LYS A 52 4.29 14.79 -2.52
N LYS A 53 3.73 15.71 -3.31
CA LYS A 53 2.37 16.22 -3.10
C LYS A 53 1.35 15.08 -3.31
N SER A 54 1.47 14.36 -4.43
CA SER A 54 0.67 13.16 -4.72
C SER A 54 0.76 12.10 -3.62
N HIS A 55 1.96 11.87 -3.08
CA HIS A 55 2.17 10.93 -1.98
C HIS A 55 1.48 11.36 -0.67
N ASP A 56 1.57 12.64 -0.31
CA ASP A 56 1.01 13.16 0.94
C ASP A 56 -0.52 13.18 0.91
N GLU A 57 -1.13 13.51 -0.23
CA GLU A 57 -2.59 13.43 -0.45
C GLU A 57 -3.10 11.98 -0.27
N LYS A 58 -2.38 11.00 -0.81
CA LYS A 58 -2.72 9.57 -0.67
C LYS A 58 -2.63 9.05 0.76
N ASN A 59 -1.63 9.48 1.53
CA ASN A 59 -1.44 8.94 2.88
C ASN A 59 -2.62 9.21 3.81
N LEU A 60 -3.38 10.28 3.55
CA LEU A 60 -4.62 10.57 4.26
C LEU A 60 -5.72 9.56 3.87
N ILE A 61 -5.88 9.31 2.57
CA ILE A 61 -6.89 8.40 2.01
C ILE A 61 -6.66 6.95 2.46
N ILE A 62 -5.41 6.48 2.41
CA ILE A 62 -5.09 5.09 2.73
C ILE A 62 -5.18 4.76 4.21
N LYS A 63 -4.94 5.73 5.11
CA LYS A 63 -5.19 5.51 6.55
C LYS A 63 -6.65 5.15 6.81
N ASN A 64 -7.58 5.93 6.26
CA ASN A 64 -9.02 5.70 6.44
C ASN A 64 -9.45 4.34 5.86
N LEU A 65 -8.97 4.01 4.66
CA LEU A 65 -9.25 2.72 4.01
C LEU A 65 -8.72 1.51 4.79
N ILE A 66 -7.51 1.61 5.35
CA ILE A 66 -6.94 0.55 6.17
C ILE A 66 -7.82 0.31 7.40
N GLU A 67 -8.29 1.38 8.02
CA GLU A 67 -9.18 1.32 9.18
C GLU A 67 -10.55 0.70 8.85
N ASP A 68 -11.12 1.02 7.69
CA ASP A 68 -12.48 0.57 7.32
C ASP A 68 -12.51 -0.88 6.79
N TYR A 69 -11.51 -1.31 6.01
CA TYR A 69 -11.62 -2.55 5.23
C TYR A 69 -10.85 -3.73 5.79
N ILE A 70 -9.59 -3.48 6.20
CA ILE A 70 -8.67 -4.56 6.53
C ILE A 70 -8.19 -4.56 7.97
N SER A 71 -8.51 -3.53 8.76
CA SER A 71 -8.18 -3.41 10.19
C SER A 71 -8.48 -4.68 10.99
N LYS A 72 -9.64 -5.30 10.76
CA LYS A 72 -10.05 -6.57 11.40
C LYS A 72 -9.13 -7.77 11.11
N TYR A 73 -8.36 -7.71 10.03
CA TYR A 73 -7.39 -8.74 9.66
C TYR A 73 -5.97 -8.37 10.09
N LEU A 74 -5.72 -7.14 10.52
CA LEU A 74 -4.40 -6.68 10.90
C LEU A 74 -4.08 -7.04 12.34
N VAL A 75 -2.85 -7.48 12.59
CA VAL A 75 -2.33 -7.71 13.95
C VAL A 75 -2.03 -6.37 14.62
N LYS A 76 -1.68 -5.37 13.83
CA LYS A 76 -1.45 -3.99 14.24
C LYS A 76 -1.63 -3.06 13.05
N LEU A 77 -1.86 -1.78 13.33
CA LEU A 77 -1.86 -0.76 12.28
C LEU A 77 -0.51 -0.78 11.53
N PRO A 78 -0.54 -0.74 10.19
CA PRO A 78 0.65 -0.83 9.38
C PRO A 78 1.49 0.43 9.52
N ARG A 79 2.80 0.25 9.56
CA ARG A 79 3.74 1.37 9.57
C ARG A 79 3.99 1.82 8.13
N ILE A 80 3.77 3.12 7.88
CA ILE A 80 4.10 3.77 6.62
C ILE A 80 5.49 4.40 6.75
N VAL A 81 6.34 4.11 5.78
CA VAL A 81 7.69 4.69 5.62
C VAL A 81 7.76 5.33 4.25
N ALA A 82 8.08 6.63 4.23
CA ALA A 82 8.31 7.41 3.01
C ALA A 82 9.80 7.49 2.68
N GLY A 83 10.13 7.64 1.41
CA GLY A 83 11.49 7.80 0.90
C GLY A 83 11.48 8.24 -0.55
N GLU A 84 12.63 8.67 -1.05
CA GLU A 84 12.82 9.12 -2.43
C GLU A 84 13.53 8.04 -3.26
N ILE A 85 13.08 7.85 -4.49
CA ILE A 85 13.76 6.97 -5.45
C ILE A 85 14.90 7.78 -6.06
N VAL A 86 16.12 7.54 -5.58
CA VAL A 86 17.34 8.17 -6.12
C VAL A 86 17.91 7.44 -7.33
N TRP A 87 17.56 6.15 -7.48
CA TRP A 87 17.96 5.29 -8.58
C TRP A 87 17.01 4.11 -8.72
N GLU A 88 16.64 3.76 -9.95
CA GLU A 88 15.85 2.57 -10.30
C GLU A 88 16.41 1.96 -11.58
N HIS A 89 16.46 0.62 -11.64
CA HIS A 89 16.78 -0.10 -12.87
C HIS A 89 15.55 -0.83 -13.36
N SER A 90 15.10 -0.48 -14.57
CA SER A 90 14.12 -1.24 -15.34
C SER A 90 14.83 -2.06 -16.41
N LYS A 91 14.38 -3.31 -16.61
CA LYS A 91 14.80 -4.18 -17.72
C LYS A 91 13.86 -4.06 -18.90
#